data_AF-A0A656JPK6-F1
#
_entry.id   AF-A0A656JPK6-F1
#
_cell.length_a   1.000
_cell.length_b   1.000
_cell.length_c   1.000
_cell.angle_alpha   90.00
_cell.angle_beta   90.00
_cell.angle_gamma   90.00
#
_symmetry.space_group_name_H-M   'P 1'
#
loop_
_entity.id
_entity.type
_entity.pdbx_description
1 polymer ?
#
loop_
_entity_poly.entity_id
_entity_poly.type
_entity_poly.pdbx_seq_one_letter_code
_entity_poly.pdbx_strand_id
1 'polypeptide(L)' 'MLLALGVRGHAAIHSMELTTPQDKTWRKGKIPEPLSRARAHPQWSTLNPHPKPNQGERQEAIGELANVVLQD' A
#
# COMPACT_ATOMS: atom_id res chain seq x y z
N MET A 1 -2.82 -26.18 -17.88
CA MET A 1 -2.88 -26.04 -16.40
C MET A 1 -2.94 -24.56 -16.06
N LEU A 2 -4.16 -24.06 -15.86
CA LEU A 2 -4.42 -22.80 -15.15
C LEU A 2 -4.01 -23.00 -13.69
N LEU A 3 -3.08 -22.21 -13.13
CA LEU A 3 -3.02 -21.83 -11.70
C LEU A 3 -1.72 -21.08 -11.29
N ALA A 4 -0.98 -20.44 -12.21
CA ALA A 4 0.17 -19.60 -11.83
C ALA A 4 -0.18 -18.12 -11.52
N LEU A 5 -1.47 -17.76 -11.55
CA LEU A 5 -1.97 -16.39 -11.27
C LEU A 5 -2.75 -16.29 -9.94
N GLY A 6 -2.79 -17.35 -9.13
CA GLY A 6 -3.67 -17.44 -7.95
C GLY A 6 -3.10 -16.92 -6.63
N VAL A 7 -1.84 -16.48 -6.55
CA VAL A 7 -1.17 -16.23 -5.26
C VAL A 7 -1.17 -14.74 -4.84
N ARG A 8 -1.61 -13.82 -5.71
CA ARG A 8 -1.91 -12.42 -5.34
C ARG A 8 -3.40 -12.09 -5.38
N GLY A 9 -4.26 -13.09 -5.19
CA GLY A 9 -5.72 -12.97 -5.36
C GLY A 9 -6.55 -13.35 -4.14
N HIS A 10 -6.01 -13.31 -2.92
CA HIS A 10 -6.76 -13.72 -1.71
C HIS A 10 -6.96 -12.59 -0.67
N ALA A 11 -6.33 -11.43 -0.84
CA ALA A 11 -6.43 -10.35 0.15
C ALA A 11 -7.75 -9.54 0.09
N ALA A 12 -8.72 -9.90 -0.76
CA ALA A 12 -9.95 -9.12 -0.91
C ALA A 12 -11.16 -9.94 -1.42
N ILE A 13 -11.37 -11.17 -0.92
CA ILE A 13 -12.58 -11.95 -1.28
C ILE A 13 -13.83 -11.42 -0.55
N HIS A 14 -13.63 -10.76 0.59
CA HIS A 14 -14.64 -9.89 1.18
C HIS A 14 -14.16 -8.45 1.04
N SER A 15 -14.94 -7.63 0.35
CA SER A 15 -14.81 -6.18 0.47
C SER A 15 -14.90 -5.84 1.95
N MET A 16 -13.78 -5.43 2.55
CA MET A 16 -13.79 -4.88 3.90
C MET A 16 -14.74 -3.68 3.86
N GLU A 17 -15.92 -3.83 4.47
CA GLU A 17 -16.89 -2.77 4.69
C GLU A 17 -16.26 -1.80 5.69
N LEU A 18 -15.53 -0.83 5.17
CA LEU A 18 -14.97 0.27 5.94
C LEU A 18 -16.06 1.35 6.00
N THR A 19 -16.68 1.47 7.17
CA THR A 19 -17.83 2.33 7.45
C THR A 19 -17.47 3.83 7.49
N THR A 20 -16.21 4.18 7.26
CA THR A 20 -15.72 5.56 7.35
C THR A 20 -15.85 6.29 6.00
N PRO A 21 -16.50 7.47 5.96
CA PRO A 21 -16.69 8.26 4.74
C PRO A 21 -15.39 8.63 4.00
N GLN A 22 -14.24 8.67 4.69
CA GLN A 22 -12.94 9.01 4.10
C GLN A 22 -12.45 8.01 3.02
N ASP A 23 -13.02 6.81 2.98
CA ASP A 23 -12.55 5.70 2.13
C ASP A 23 -12.75 5.95 0.61
N LYS A 24 -13.77 6.76 0.24
CA LYS A 24 -14.06 7.04 -1.18
C LYS A 24 -12.97 7.90 -1.83
N THR A 25 -12.36 8.82 -1.08
CA THR A 25 -11.29 9.70 -1.58
C THR A 25 -10.03 8.91 -1.89
N TRP A 26 -9.73 7.87 -1.11
CA TRP A 26 -8.55 7.02 -1.32
C TRP A 26 -8.75 6.00 -2.44
N ARG A 27 -9.98 5.51 -2.61
CA ARG A 27 -10.33 4.56 -3.68
C ARG A 27 -10.51 5.21 -5.06
N LYS A 28 -10.96 6.47 -5.12
CA LYS A 28 -11.26 7.17 -6.39
C LYS A 28 -10.40 8.40 -6.65
N GLY A 29 -9.75 8.95 -5.63
CA GLY A 29 -8.91 10.14 -5.72
C GLY A 29 -7.45 9.83 -6.01
N LYS A 30 -6.62 10.87 -6.01
CA LYS A 30 -5.19 10.78 -6.29
C LYS A 30 -4.50 10.03 -5.14
N ILE A 31 -3.71 9.01 -5.48
CA ILE A 31 -2.87 8.31 -4.51
C ILE A 31 -1.86 9.31 -3.91
N PRO A 32 -1.74 9.40 -2.57
CA PRO A 32 -0.73 10.20 -1.90
C PRO A 32 0.68 9.91 -2.43
N GLU A 33 1.50 10.95 -2.55
CA GLU A 33 2.86 10.84 -3.07
C GLU A 33 3.74 9.81 -2.31
N PRO A 34 3.66 9.70 -0.96
CA PRO A 34 4.39 8.66 -0.22
C PRO A 34 3.99 7.23 -0.62
N LEU A 35 2.71 7.00 -0.94
CA LEU A 35 2.23 5.70 -1.43
C LEU A 35 2.68 5.44 -2.86
N SER A 36 2.72 6.47 -3.70
CA SER A 36 3.28 6.35 -5.06
C SER A 36 4.76 5.97 -5.01
N ARG A 37 5.54 6.60 -4.12
CA ARG A 37 6.95 6.28 -3.87
C ARG A 37 7.11 4.84 -3.41
N ALA A 38 6.32 4.41 -2.42
CA ALA A 38 6.35 3.02 -1.95
C ALA A 38 6.05 2.00 -3.07
N ARG A 39 5.13 2.31 -4.00
CA ARG A 39 4.82 1.44 -5.14
C ARG A 39 5.98 1.32 -6.14
N ALA A 40 6.80 2.35 -6.28
CA ALA A 40 7.98 2.32 -7.13
C ALA A 40 9.16 1.55 -6.52
N HIS A 41 9.12 1.23 -5.21
CA HIS A 41 10.20 0.57 -4.48
C HIS A 41 9.78 -0.84 -3.99
N PRO A 42 9.70 -1.86 -4.88
CA PRO A 42 9.24 -3.21 -4.52
C PRO A 42 10.08 -3.85 -3.42
N GLN A 43 11.37 -3.51 -3.34
CA GLN A 43 12.29 -3.97 -2.29
C GLN A 43 11.86 -3.60 -0.87
N TRP A 44 10.99 -2.60 -0.67
CA TRP A 44 10.50 -2.23 0.67
C TRP A 44 9.48 -3.21 1.24
N SER A 45 8.92 -4.08 0.39
CA SER A 45 8.01 -5.14 0.82
C SER A 45 8.78 -6.40 1.15
N THR A 46 8.58 -6.93 2.36
CA THR A 46 9.08 -8.24 2.78
C THR A 46 8.48 -9.40 1.98
N LEU A 47 7.44 -9.14 1.20
CA LEU A 47 6.77 -10.11 0.32
C LEU A 47 7.44 -10.23 -1.06
N ASN A 48 8.41 -9.37 -1.38
CA ASN A 48 9.13 -9.41 -2.64
C ASN A 48 10.52 -10.04 -2.46
N PRO A 49 11.10 -10.64 -3.51
CA PRO A 49 12.47 -11.15 -3.47
C PRO A 49 13.47 -10.05 -3.10
N HIS A 50 14.49 -10.41 -2.30
CA HIS A 50 15.55 -9.51 -1.83
C HIS A 50 15.03 -8.26 -1.10
N PRO A 51 14.24 -8.42 -0.02
CA PRO A 51 13.65 -7.29 0.66
C PRO A 51 14.71 -6.45 1.39
N LYS A 52 14.54 -5.13 1.33
CA LYS A 52 15.33 -4.11 2.02
C LYS A 52 14.39 -3.20 2.84
N PRO A 53 13.68 -3.74 3.86
CA PRO A 53 12.68 -2.98 4.61
C PRO A 53 13.29 -1.93 5.57
N ASN A 54 14.59 -2.00 5.85
CA ASN A 54 15.26 -1.13 6.81
C ASN A 54 15.92 0.11 6.16
N GLN A 55 15.53 0.47 4.95
CA GLN A 55 16.02 1.71 4.30
C GLN A 55 15.41 2.94 4.98
N GLY A 56 16.23 3.96 5.25
CA GLY A 56 15.80 5.22 5.87
C GLY A 56 14.68 5.90 5.10
N GLU A 57 14.78 5.93 3.77
CA GLU A 57 13.77 6.49 2.87
C GLU A 57 12.38 5.87 3.06
N ARG A 58 12.30 4.58 3.40
CA ARG A 58 11.03 3.91 3.72
C ARG A 58 10.43 4.45 5.01
N GLN A 59 11.26 4.70 6.03
CA GLN A 59 10.80 5.24 7.32
C GLN A 59 10.30 6.67 7.16
N GLU A 60 10.98 7.48 6.35
CA GLU A 60 10.54 8.83 5.98
C GLU A 60 9.20 8.80 5.25
N ALA A 61 9.05 7.94 4.23
CA ALA A 61 7.80 7.77 3.50
C ALA A 61 6.63 7.31 4.40
N ILE A 62 6.91 6.51 5.44
CA ILE A 62 5.91 6.10 6.45
C ILE A 62 5.50 7.30 7.32
N GLY A 63 6.44 8.13 7.75
CA GLY A 63 6.15 9.35 8.50
C GLY A 63 5.33 10.34 7.69
N GLU A 64 5.72 10.58 6.43
CA GLU A 64 4.95 11.42 5.49
C GLU A 64 3.53 10.87 5.29
N LEU A 65 3.40 9.55 5.10
CA LEU A 65 2.09 8.91 4.95
C LEU A 65 1.24 9.07 6.21
N ALA A 66 1.81 8.91 7.40
CA ALA A 66 1.09 9.10 8.66
C ALA A 66 0.55 10.53 8.79
N ASN A 67 1.35 11.53 8.42
CA ASN A 67 0.88 12.92 8.40
C ASN A 67 -0.27 13.14 7.42
N VAL A 68 -0.19 12.56 6.21
CA VAL A 68 -1.29 12.65 5.23
C VAL A 68 -2.56 12.00 5.77
N VAL A 69 -2.46 10.83 6.41
CA VAL A 69 -3.63 10.11 6.97
C VAL A 69 -4.28 10.88 8.12
N LEU A 70 -3.48 11.58 8.94
CA LEU A 70 -3.97 12.29 10.13
C LEU A 70 -4.51 13.69 9.83
N GLN A 71 -4.26 14.24 8.64
CA GLN A 71 -4.72 15.59 8.24
C GLN A 71 -6.02 15.59 7.41
N ASP A 72 -6.60 14.43 7.14
CA ASP A 72 -7.92 14.20 6.49
C ASP A 72 -8.94 13.57 7.46
#